data_AF-A0A6V7JTS0-F1
#
_entry.id   AF-A0A6V7JTS0-F1
#
_cell.length_a   1.000
_cell.length_b   1.000
_cell.length_c   1.000
_cell.angle_alpha   90.00
_cell.angle_beta   90.00
_cell.angle_gamma   90.00
#
_symmetry.space_group_name_H-M   'P 1'
#
loop_
_entity.id
_entity.type
_entity.pdbx_description
1 polymer ?
#
loop_
_entity_poly.entity_id
_entity_poly.type
_entity_poly.pdbx_seq_one_letter_code
_entity_poly.pdbx_strand_id
1 'polypeptide(L)' 'IYGTEEEDLVQRLNDDFIKLAPITLLFDSSCPREKYDAVSKMIRNYYLGDEPIDESTRVKVIN' A
#
# COMPACT_ATOMS: atom_id res chain seq x y z
N ILE A 1 21.47 -1.46 12.45
CA ILE A 1 20.56 -2.31 11.65
C ILE A 1 19.67 -1.36 10.85
N TYR A 2 20.21 -0.79 9.76
CA TYR A 2 19.49 0.07 8.83
C TYR A 2 20.04 -0.33 7.46
N GLY A 3 19.27 -1.13 6.73
CA GLY A 3 19.73 -1.76 5.49
C GLY A 3 18.79 -2.89 5.05
N THR A 4 17.48 -2.66 5.13
CA THR A 4 16.59 -3.30 4.15
C THR A 4 16.77 -2.49 2.88
N GLU A 5 17.17 -3.13 1.79
CA GLU A 5 17.34 -2.44 0.51
C GLU A 5 15.98 -1.84 0.12
N GLU A 6 15.97 -0.67 -0.51
CA GLU A 6 14.73 0.03 -0.88
C GLU A 6 13.78 -0.89 -1.67
N GLU A 7 14.37 -1.75 -2.51
CA GLU A 7 13.71 -2.80 -3.28
C GLU A 7 12.96 -3.81 -2.38
N ASP A 8 13.53 -4.19 -1.23
CA ASP A 8 12.88 -5.07 -0.24
C ASP A 8 11.64 -4.41 0.38
N LEU A 9 11.70 -3.10 0.62
CA LEU A 9 10.57 -2.35 1.19
C LEU A 9 9.46 -2.15 0.17
N VAL A 10 9.80 -1.88 -1.09
CA VAL A 10 8.84 -1.76 -2.20
C VAL A 10 8.16 -3.10 -2.44
N GLN A 11 8.93 -4.19 -2.52
CA GLN A 11 8.38 -5.54 -2.68
C GLN A 11 7.45 -5.90 -1.52
N ARG A 12 7.86 -5.61 -0.28
CA ARG A 12 7.01 -5.84 0.89
C ARG A 12 5.75 -4.99 0.86
N LEU A 13 5.81 -3.74 0.42
CA LEU A 13 4.62 -2.91 0.24
C LEU A 13 3.69 -3.49 -0.82
N ASN A 14 4.24 -4.02 -1.91
CA ASN A 14 3.46 -4.70 -2.94
C ASN A 14 2.71 -5.91 -2.38
N ASP A 15 3.41 -6.77 -1.64
CA ASP A 15 2.89 -8.07 -1.19
C ASP A 15 1.96 -7.95 0.03
N ASP A 16 2.32 -7.08 0.97
CA ASP A 16 1.59 -6.89 2.24
C ASP A 16 0.69 -5.64 2.24
N PHE A 17 0.36 -5.07 1.07
CA PHE A 17 -0.35 -3.78 0.98
C PHE A 17 -1.57 -3.70 1.91
N ILE A 18 -2.43 -4.72 1.90
CA ILE A 18 -3.67 -4.76 2.69
C ILE A 18 -3.40 -4.62 4.19
N LYS A 19 -2.33 -5.27 4.67
CA LYS A 19 -1.92 -5.28 6.07
C LYS A 19 -1.26 -3.96 6.48
N LEU A 20 -0.50 -3.34 5.57
CA LEU A 20 0.28 -2.14 5.86
C LEU A 20 -0.56 -0.86 5.71
N ALA A 21 -1.44 -0.80 4.71
CA ALA A 21 -2.19 0.39 4.34
C ALA A 21 -2.96 1.08 5.49
N PRO A 22 -3.63 0.37 6.43
CA PRO A 22 -4.31 1.04 7.54
C PRO A 22 -3.38 1.91 8.38
N ILE A 23 -2.16 1.44 8.60
CA ILE A 23 -1.15 2.10 9.43
C ILE A 23 -0.40 3.14 8.61
N THR A 24 0.05 2.78 7.39
CA THR A 24 0.88 3.67 6.57
C THR A 24 0.09 4.84 5.98
N LEU A 25 -1.21 4.66 5.76
CA LEU A 25 -2.14 5.68 5.28
C LEU A 25 -3.00 6.28 6.41
N LEU A 26 -2.70 5.93 7.67
CA LEU A 26 -3.27 6.53 8.88
C LEU A 26 -4.80 6.48 8.99
N PHE A 27 -5.44 5.51 8.34
CA PHE A 27 -6.89 5.33 8.44
C PHE A 27 -7.30 4.32 9.50
N ASP A 28 -6.35 3.65 10.16
CA ASP A 28 -6.61 2.71 11.26
C ASP A 28 -7.38 3.33 12.43
N SER A 29 -7.18 4.62 12.69
CA SER A 29 -7.89 5.35 13.76
C SER A 29 -9.34 5.71 13.43
N SER A 30 -9.72 5.73 12.15
CA SER A 30 -11.02 6.23 11.67
C SER A 30 -11.86 5.18 10.94
N CYS A 31 -11.24 4.05 10.57
CA CYS A 31 -11.90 2.93 9.92
C CYS A 31 -12.12 1.78 10.92
N PRO A 32 -13.30 1.16 10.96
CA PRO A 32 -13.48 -0.09 11.71
C PRO A 32 -12.55 -1.19 11.18
N ARG A 33 -11.99 -2.00 12.08
CA ARG A 33 -11.00 -3.03 11.73
C ARG A 33 -11.53 -4.04 10.72
N GLU A 34 -12.82 -4.35 10.78
CA GLU A 34 -13.48 -5.29 9.85
C GLU A 34 -13.53 -4.74 8.41
N LYS A 35 -13.32 -3.44 8.22
CA LYS A 35 -13.32 -2.77 6.92
C LYS A 35 -11.93 -2.52 6.35
N TYR A 36 -10.85 -2.81 7.08
CA TYR A 36 -9.49 -2.56 6.62
C TYR A 36 -9.22 -3.18 5.25
N ASP A 37 -9.55 -4.46 5.07
CA ASP A 37 -9.34 -5.17 3.81
C ASP A 37 -10.08 -4.52 2.64
N ALA A 38 -11.34 -4.16 2.84
CA ALA A 38 -12.18 -3.57 1.80
C ALA A 38 -11.67 -2.18 1.40
N VAL A 39 -11.33 -1.34 2.39
CA VAL A 39 -10.82 0.02 2.15
C VAL A 39 -9.42 -0.02 1.53
N SER A 40 -8.52 -0.87 2.02
CA SER A 40 -7.19 -1.07 1.42
C SER A 40 -7.29 -1.50 -0.05
N LYS A 41 -8.17 -2.47 -0.37
CA LYS A 41 -8.40 -2.90 -1.76
C LYS A 41 -8.94 -1.77 -2.64
N MET A 42 -9.88 -0.99 -2.11
CA MET A 42 -10.45 0.16 -2.83
C MET A 42 -9.39 1.21 -3.16
N ILE A 43 -8.55 1.57 -2.18
CA ILE A 43 -7.45 2.53 -2.38
C ILE A 43 -6.46 1.99 -3.43
N ARG A 44 -6.01 0.74 -3.29
CA ARG A 44 -5.07 0.14 -4.25
C ARG A 44 -5.66 0.15 -5.66
N ASN A 45 -6.90 -0.31 -5.81
CA ASN A 45 -7.55 -0.37 -7.11
C ASN A 45 -7.75 1.01 -7.74
N TYR A 46 -8.06 2.04 -6.94
CA TYR A 46 -8.23 3.40 -7.43
C TYR A 46 -6.94 3.97 -8.04
N TYR A 47 -5.79 3.74 -7.41
CA TYR A 47 -4.52 4.28 -7.88
C TYR A 47 -3.79 3.40 -8.88
N LEU A 48 -3.89 2.07 -8.73
CA LEU A 48 -3.01 1.11 -9.40
C LEU A 48 -3.78 0.01 -10.13
N GLY A 49 -5.07 -0.17 -9.87
CA GLY A 49 -5.82 -1.31 -10.40
C GLY A 49 -5.15 -2.64 -10.03
N ASP A 50 -4.89 -3.45 -11.04
CA ASP A 50 -4.20 -4.75 -10.94
C ASP A 50 -2.67 -4.64 -11.09
N GLU A 51 -2.12 -3.44 -11.19
CA GLU A 51 -0.68 -3.25 -11.40
C GLU A 51 0.14 -3.47 -10.12
N PRO A 52 1.42 -3.88 -10.26
CA PRO A 52 2.34 -3.99 -9.13
C PRO A 52 2.69 -2.63 -8.54
N ILE A 53 3.04 -2.62 -7.25
CA ILE A 53 3.69 -1.47 -6.60
C ILE A 53 5.19 -1.62 -6.83
N ASP A 54 5.72 -0.88 -7.79
CA ASP A 54 7.13 -0.85 -8.13
C ASP A 54 7.50 0.52 -8.76
N GLU A 55 8.74 0.68 -9.21
CA GLU A 55 9.21 1.92 -9.84
C GLU A 55 8.41 2.30 -11.10
N SER A 56 7.83 1.33 -11.82
CA SER A 56 7.04 1.61 -13.03
C SER A 56 5.72 2.30 -12.75
N THR A 57 5.16 2.11 -11.54
CA THR A 57 3.88 2.69 -11.13
C THR A 57 4.02 3.91 -10.23
N ARG A 58 5.25 4.26 -9.81
CA ARG A 58 5.56 5.40 -8.92
C ARG A 58 5.00 6.73 -9.41
N VAL A 59 5.00 6.98 -10.72
CA VAL A 59 4.51 8.25 -11.29
C VAL A 59 2.99 8.36 -11.30
N LYS A 60 2.25 7.24 -11.24
CA LYS A 60 0.78 7.22 -11.29
C LYS A 60 0.14 7.75 -10.00
N VAL A 61 0.89 7.73 -8.90
CA VAL A 61 0.41 8.18 -7.58
C VAL A 61 0.73 9.65 -7.27
N ILE A 62 1.42 10.37 -8.16
CA ILE A 62 1.91 11.75 -7.92
C ILE A 62 0.99 12.84 -8.51
N ASN A 63 -0.12 12.47 -9.17
CA ASN A 63 -1.04 13.42 -9.84
C ASN A 63 -1.48 14.61 -8.97
#